data_AF-A0A318H580-F1
#
_entry.id   AF-A0A318H580-F1
#
_cell.length_a   1.000
_cell.length_b   1.000
_cell.length_c   1.000
_cell.angle_alpha   90.00
_cell.angle_beta   90.00
_cell.angle_gamma   90.00
#
_symmetry.space_group_name_H-M   'P 1'
#
loop_
_entity.id
_entity.type
_entity.pdbx_description
1 polymer ?
#
loop_
_entity_poly.entity_id
_entity_poly.type
_entity_poly.pdbx_seq_one_letter_code
_entity_poly.pdbx_strand_id
1 'polypeptide(L)'
;MQSPCVMDEFGRLAATELAALDLDAAWWALAGFPAASNEDVEPDEGNDSRDTTGDGRVASTAGVAAYPVRQMMELIENIAAKQTTIANTDWLAWCARLEQTLCLMAESPVLTYFQALGLNPLSPLRVEAFRPSFAETQEQSAEGQMYDSVLDRIEDKWRTGNLSVIGGGRR
;
A
#
# COMPACT_ATOMS: atom_id res chain seq x y z
N MET A 1 -37.67 5.77 8.50
CA MET A 1 -36.76 6.46 7.56
C MET A 1 -35.68 5.45 7.17
N GLN A 2 -35.73 4.92 5.95
CA GLN A 2 -34.66 4.07 5.39
C GLN A 2 -33.58 5.00 4.85
N SER A 3 -32.35 4.88 5.35
CA SER A 3 -31.19 5.54 4.76
C SER A 3 -30.91 4.90 3.39
N PRO A 4 -30.74 5.68 2.31
CA PRO A 4 -30.39 5.12 1.01
C PRO A 4 -28.97 4.53 1.08
N CYS A 5 -28.79 3.31 0.59
CA CYS A 5 -27.46 2.76 0.37
C CYS A 5 -26.77 3.57 -0.73
N VAL A 6 -25.61 4.14 -0.40
CA VAL A 6 -24.75 4.81 -1.37
C VAL A 6 -23.78 3.75 -1.91
N MET A 7 -23.69 3.66 -3.24
CA MET A 7 -22.81 2.73 -3.94
C MET A 7 -21.48 3.45 -4.18
N ASP A 8 -20.35 2.86 -3.77
CA ASP A 8 -19.03 3.42 -4.07
C ASP A 8 -18.65 3.18 -5.56
N GLU A 9 -17.60 3.86 -6.05
CA GLU A 9 -17.11 3.71 -7.43
C GLU A 9 -16.56 2.30 -7.76
N PHE A 10 -16.51 1.41 -6.75
CA PHE A 10 -16.10 0.01 -6.85
C PHE A 10 -17.27 -0.97 -6.65
N GLY A 11 -18.51 -0.50 -6.65
CA GLY A 11 -19.72 -1.33 -6.55
C GLY A 11 -19.98 -1.92 -5.16
N ARG A 12 -19.32 -1.42 -4.12
CA ARG A 12 -19.55 -1.84 -2.72
C ARG A 12 -20.54 -0.89 -2.05
N LEU A 13 -21.42 -1.47 -1.24
CA LEU A 13 -22.38 -0.74 -0.42
C LEU A 13 -21.67 -0.27 0.85
N ALA A 14 -21.32 1.02 0.95
CA ALA A 14 -20.77 1.62 2.15
C ALA A 14 -21.71 2.71 2.67
N ALA A 15 -22.08 2.63 3.96
CA ALA A 15 -23.02 3.56 4.61
C ALA A 15 -22.36 4.88 5.09
N THR A 16 -21.08 5.10 4.74
CA THR A 16 -20.28 6.24 5.18
C THR A 16 -19.25 6.59 4.11
N GLU A 17 -18.97 7.88 3.92
CA GLU A 17 -17.92 8.37 3.01
C GLU A 17 -16.58 7.69 3.34
N LEU A 18 -15.95 7.10 2.32
CA LEU A 18 -14.74 6.31 2.44
C LEU A 18 -13.58 7.27 2.79
N ALA A 19 -13.28 7.43 4.07
CA ALA A 19 -12.19 8.29 4.51
C ALA A 19 -10.89 7.90 3.80
N ALA A 20 -10.15 8.89 3.29
CA ALA A 20 -8.86 8.68 2.64
C ALA A 20 -7.98 7.76 3.49
N LEU A 21 -7.40 6.74 2.85
CA LEU A 21 -6.59 5.76 3.55
C LEU A 21 -5.27 6.42 3.97
N ASP A 22 -4.97 6.41 5.27
CA ASP A 22 -3.70 6.90 5.79
C ASP A 22 -2.54 5.93 5.48
N LEU A 23 -1.30 6.41 5.53
CA LEU A 23 -0.09 5.66 5.16
C LEU A 23 0.05 4.35 5.94
N ASP A 24 -0.17 4.38 7.25
CA ASP A 24 -0.11 3.18 8.10
C ASP A 24 -1.21 2.18 7.72
N ALA A 25 -2.43 2.66 7.49
CA ALA A 25 -3.56 1.81 7.10
C ALA A 25 -3.34 1.18 5.72
N ALA A 26 -2.71 1.90 4.79
CA ALA A 26 -2.30 1.39 3.49
C ALA A 26 -1.25 0.27 3.64
N TRP A 27 -0.24 0.46 4.49
CA TRP A 27 0.73 -0.59 4.76
C TRP A 27 0.08 -1.83 5.39
N TRP A 28 -0.75 -1.66 6.42
CA TRP A 28 -1.46 -2.76 7.05
C TRP A 28 -2.31 -3.55 6.05
N ALA A 29 -2.95 -2.85 5.11
CA ALA A 29 -3.70 -3.48 4.03
C ALA A 29 -2.80 -4.29 3.08
N LEU A 30 -1.51 -4.00 2.93
CA LEU A 30 -0.60 -4.75 2.05
C LEU A 30 0.20 -5.83 2.79
N ALA A 31 0.60 -5.57 4.04
CA ALA A 31 1.49 -6.44 4.82
C ALA A 31 0.94 -7.86 4.99
N GLY A 32 -0.38 -7.98 5.18
CA GLY A 32 -1.09 -9.24 5.37
C GLY A 32 -1.31 -10.08 4.10
N PHE A 33 -0.75 -9.69 2.94
CA PHE A 33 -0.83 -10.47 1.71
C PHE A 33 0.37 -11.42 1.54
N PRO A 34 0.22 -12.61 0.93
CA PRO A 34 -1.05 -13.27 0.63
C PRO A 34 -1.76 -13.58 1.94
N ALA A 35 -3.09 -13.50 1.95
CA ALA A 35 -3.84 -14.03 3.07
C ALA A 35 -3.46 -15.50 3.16
N ALA A 36 -2.90 -15.93 4.29
CA ALA A 36 -2.65 -17.35 4.51
C ALA A 36 -3.95 -18.07 4.15
N SER A 37 -3.89 -19.08 3.28
CA SER A 37 -4.96 -20.06 3.22
C SER A 37 -5.20 -20.45 4.66
N ASN A 38 -6.39 -20.18 5.20
CA ASN A 38 -6.78 -20.69 6.51
C ASN A 38 -6.78 -22.22 6.39
N GLU A 39 -5.60 -22.84 6.49
CA GLU A 39 -5.49 -24.21 6.92
C GLU A 39 -5.93 -24.16 8.37
N ASP A 40 -7.19 -24.56 8.59
CA ASP A 40 -7.86 -24.62 9.89
C ASP A 40 -6.89 -25.16 10.94
N VAL A 41 -6.35 -24.26 11.76
CA VAL A 41 -5.77 -24.64 13.03
C VAL A 41 -6.97 -25.04 13.88
N GLU A 42 -7.24 -26.34 13.90
CA GLU A 42 -8.14 -26.99 14.85
C GLU A 42 -7.89 -26.37 16.24
N PRO A 43 -8.91 -25.86 16.94
CA PRO A 43 -8.73 -25.28 18.25
C PRO A 43 -8.37 -26.40 19.24
N ASP A 44 -7.09 -26.45 19.63
CA ASP A 44 -6.65 -27.23 20.79
C ASP A 44 -7.16 -26.52 22.06
N GLU A 45 -8.32 -26.95 22.55
CA GLU A 45 -8.88 -26.53 23.83
C GLU A 45 -7.99 -27.08 24.97
N GLY A 46 -7.04 -26.26 25.42
CA GLY A 46 -6.00 -26.72 26.35
C GLY A 46 -5.49 -25.68 27.35
N ASN A 47 -6.39 -25.12 28.16
CA ASN A 47 -6.17 -24.80 29.59
C ASN A 47 -5.11 -23.75 30.04
N ASP A 48 -5.64 -22.58 30.42
CA ASP A 48 -5.36 -21.75 31.62
C ASP A 48 -3.91 -21.44 32.08
N SER A 49 -3.53 -20.15 32.04
CA SER A 49 -3.00 -19.46 33.24
C SER A 49 -2.59 -18.00 33.03
N ARG A 50 -3.10 -17.17 33.96
CA ARG A 50 -2.49 -15.98 34.60
C ARG A 50 -2.72 -14.58 34.01
N ASP A 51 -3.63 -13.90 34.71
CA ASP A 51 -3.54 -12.51 35.21
C ASP A 51 -2.15 -11.86 35.13
N THR A 52 -2.07 -10.73 34.41
CA THR A 52 -1.33 -9.55 34.88
C THR A 52 -2.06 -8.27 34.45
N THR A 53 -2.47 -7.51 35.46
CA THR A 53 -2.82 -6.09 35.38
C THR A 53 -1.69 -5.30 34.70
N GLY A 54 -2.00 -4.62 33.61
CA GLY A 54 -1.13 -3.64 32.96
C GLY A 54 -1.97 -2.47 32.46
N ASP A 55 -2.08 -1.43 33.28
CA ASP A 55 -2.52 -0.09 32.88
C ASP A 55 -1.53 0.46 31.84
N GLY A 56 -1.73 0.05 30.59
CA GLY A 56 -1.07 0.60 29.43
C GLY A 56 -2.02 1.59 28.78
N ARG A 57 -2.07 2.82 29.31
CA ARG A 57 -2.41 3.97 28.49
C ARG A 57 -1.51 3.91 27.26
N VAL A 58 -2.03 3.39 26.16
CA VAL A 58 -1.45 3.59 24.84
C VAL A 58 -1.56 5.10 24.65
N ALA A 59 -0.47 5.79 24.96
CA ALA A 59 -0.28 7.14 24.51
C ALA A 59 -0.38 7.06 23.00
N SER A 60 -1.56 7.38 22.47
CA SER A 60 -1.71 7.76 21.07
C SER A 60 -0.58 8.74 20.83
N THR A 61 0.37 8.34 20.00
CA THR A 61 1.48 9.15 19.52
C THR A 61 0.91 10.26 18.63
N ALA A 62 0.07 11.11 19.21
CA ALA A 62 -0.30 12.42 18.73
C ALA A 62 0.93 13.33 18.90
N GLY A 63 1.93 13.06 18.07
CA GLY A 63 3.25 13.70 18.16
C GLY A 63 4.18 13.41 16.98
N VAL A 64 3.70 12.86 15.86
CA VAL A 64 4.51 12.58 14.65
C VAL A 64 3.95 13.29 13.42
N ALA A 65 3.57 14.56 13.55
CA ALA A 65 3.09 15.37 12.44
C ALA A 65 4.21 16.06 11.62
N ALA A 66 5.48 15.62 11.69
CA ALA A 66 6.60 16.44 11.20
C ALA A 66 7.43 15.88 10.03
N TYR A 67 7.17 14.68 9.48
CA TYR A 67 7.92 14.21 8.30
C TYR A 67 7.06 13.42 7.29
N PRO A 68 6.15 14.07 6.56
CA PRO A 68 5.33 13.43 5.52
C PRO A 68 6.15 12.69 4.45
N VAL A 69 7.31 13.26 4.08
CA VAL A 69 8.23 12.62 3.12
C VAL A 69 8.78 11.32 3.69
N ARG A 70 9.23 11.34 4.95
CA ARG A 70 9.82 10.15 5.58
C ARG A 70 8.80 9.01 5.67
N GLN A 71 7.57 9.30 6.09
CA GLN A 71 6.51 8.29 6.21
C GLN A 71 6.14 7.70 4.85
N MET A 72 6.02 8.54 3.81
CA MET A 72 5.80 8.03 2.45
C MET A 72 6.97 7.15 2.00
N MET A 73 8.21 7.57 2.22
CA MET A 73 9.37 6.76 1.83
C MET A 73 9.48 5.44 2.61
N GLU A 74 9.12 5.43 3.90
CA GLU A 74 9.03 4.20 4.70
C GLU A 74 7.95 3.24 4.16
N LEU A 75 6.79 3.76 3.72
CA LEU A 75 5.77 2.95 3.04
C LEU A 75 6.31 2.35 1.74
N ILE A 76 6.98 3.16 0.91
CA ILE A 76 7.57 2.72 -0.36
C ILE A 76 8.63 1.63 -0.14
N GLU A 77 9.50 1.81 0.86
CA GLU A 77 10.51 0.81 1.23
C GLU A 77 9.87 -0.51 1.68
N ASN A 78 8.83 -0.45 2.52
CA ASN A 78 8.10 -1.62 2.97
C ASN A 78 7.42 -2.36 1.81
N ILE A 79 6.83 -1.63 0.86
CA ILE A 79 6.24 -2.18 -0.36
C ILE A 79 7.32 -2.88 -1.20
N ALA A 80 8.45 -2.23 -1.46
CA ALA A 80 9.56 -2.80 -2.20
C ALA A 80 10.08 -4.09 -1.55
N ALA A 81 10.33 -4.07 -0.24
CA ALA A 81 10.75 -5.26 0.51
C ALA A 81 9.73 -6.40 0.35
N LYS A 82 8.44 -6.12 0.50
CA LYS A 82 7.39 -7.12 0.37
C LYS A 82 7.30 -7.69 -1.04
N GLN A 83 7.38 -6.86 -2.07
CA GLN A 83 7.31 -7.25 -3.49
C GLN A 83 8.31 -8.34 -3.84
N THR A 84 9.55 -8.25 -3.33
CA THR A 84 10.60 -9.24 -3.59
C THR A 84 10.32 -10.63 -3.00
N THR A 85 9.37 -10.73 -2.06
CA THR A 85 8.97 -11.99 -1.42
C THR A 85 7.72 -12.62 -2.03
N ILE A 86 7.03 -11.93 -2.94
CA ILE A 86 5.78 -12.41 -3.54
C ILE A 86 6.07 -13.50 -4.56
N ALA A 87 5.37 -14.63 -4.46
CA ALA A 87 5.44 -15.72 -5.42
C ALA A 87 4.82 -15.31 -6.77
N ASN A 88 5.34 -15.85 -7.88
CA ASN A 88 4.83 -15.56 -9.22
C ASN A 88 3.32 -15.85 -9.36
N THR A 89 2.83 -16.91 -8.72
CA THR A 89 1.40 -17.28 -8.71
C THR A 89 0.49 -16.23 -8.07
N ASP A 90 1.01 -15.47 -7.11
CA ASP A 90 0.27 -14.44 -6.38
C ASP A 90 0.48 -13.04 -6.95
N TRP A 91 1.36 -12.90 -7.94
CA TRP A 91 1.80 -11.59 -8.45
C TRP A 91 0.66 -10.77 -9.02
N LEU A 92 -0.23 -11.38 -9.81
CA LEU A 92 -1.41 -10.71 -10.36
C LEU A 92 -2.32 -10.17 -9.25
N ALA A 93 -2.57 -10.97 -8.21
CA ALA A 93 -3.41 -10.57 -7.08
C ALA A 93 -2.73 -9.49 -6.22
N TRP A 94 -1.40 -9.57 -6.05
CA TRP A 94 -0.61 -8.53 -5.42
C TRP A 94 -0.72 -7.20 -6.16
N CYS A 95 -0.53 -7.20 -7.49
CA CYS A 95 -0.64 -6.02 -8.33
C CYS A 95 -2.02 -5.35 -8.21
N ALA A 96 -3.10 -6.13 -8.25
CA ALA A 96 -4.46 -5.62 -8.09
C ALA A 96 -4.69 -5.00 -6.70
N ARG A 97 -4.19 -5.65 -5.64
CA ARG A 97 -4.30 -5.14 -4.26
C ARG A 97 -3.47 -3.87 -4.05
N LEU A 98 -2.27 -3.82 -4.63
CA LEU A 98 -1.40 -2.65 -4.61
C LEU A 98 -2.10 -1.46 -5.28
N GLU A 99 -2.63 -1.67 -6.48
CA GLU A 99 -3.38 -0.64 -7.21
C GLU A 99 -4.54 -0.11 -6.40
N GLN A 100 -5.40 -1.00 -5.90
CA GLN A 100 -6.56 -0.60 -5.12
C GLN A 100 -6.15 0.19 -3.87
N THR A 101 -5.16 -0.29 -3.13
CA THR A 101 -4.72 0.33 -1.87
C THR A 101 -4.14 1.71 -2.12
N LEU A 102 -3.24 1.85 -3.11
CA LEU A 102 -2.59 3.13 -3.40
C LEU A 102 -3.57 4.11 -4.05
N CYS A 103 -4.49 3.67 -4.92
CA CYS A 103 -5.53 4.54 -5.48
C CYS A 103 -6.44 5.14 -4.41
N LEU A 104 -6.73 4.43 -3.31
CA LEU A 104 -7.51 4.95 -2.18
C LEU A 104 -6.78 6.06 -1.40
N MET A 105 -5.46 6.15 -1.55
CA MET A 105 -4.65 7.20 -0.93
C MET A 105 -4.59 8.48 -1.77
N ALA A 106 -5.21 8.52 -2.96
CA ALA A 106 -5.11 9.64 -3.90
C ALA A 106 -5.52 11.00 -3.30
N GLU A 107 -6.34 10.99 -2.25
CA GLU A 107 -6.79 12.19 -1.53
C GLU A 107 -5.96 12.51 -0.28
N SER A 108 -4.86 11.79 -0.04
CA SER A 108 -3.98 12.02 1.12
C SER A 108 -3.29 13.39 1.01
N PRO A 109 -3.30 14.22 2.08
CA PRO A 109 -2.57 15.49 2.12
C PRO A 109 -1.07 15.36 1.86
N VAL A 110 -0.49 14.20 2.13
CA VAL A 110 0.93 13.91 1.86
C VAL A 110 1.24 14.00 0.36
N LEU A 111 0.31 13.55 -0.50
CA LEU A 111 0.49 13.63 -1.96
C LEU A 111 0.49 15.08 -2.45
N THR A 112 -0.30 15.97 -1.83
CA THR A 112 -0.26 17.40 -2.15
C THR A 112 1.13 17.99 -1.88
N TYR A 113 1.81 17.54 -0.83
CA TYR A 113 3.18 17.97 -0.53
C TYR A 113 4.18 17.48 -1.59
N PHE A 114 4.09 16.22 -2.04
CA PHE A 114 4.95 15.69 -3.11
C PHE A 114 4.69 16.38 -4.46
N GLN A 115 3.43 16.68 -4.79
CA GLN A 115 3.06 17.46 -5.97
C GLN A 115 3.67 18.86 -5.92
N ALA A 116 3.63 19.54 -4.75
CA ALA A 116 4.25 20.85 -4.57
C ALA A 116 5.78 20.82 -4.69
N LEU A 117 6.42 19.73 -4.29
CA LEU A 117 7.86 19.50 -4.49
C LEU A 117 8.22 19.09 -5.93
N GLY A 118 7.23 18.72 -6.75
CA GLY A 118 7.46 18.24 -8.11
C GLY A 118 8.14 16.86 -8.14
N LEU A 119 7.91 16.02 -7.13
CA LEU A 119 8.54 14.71 -6.98
C LEU A 119 7.50 13.59 -7.09
N ASN A 120 7.84 12.51 -7.79
CA ASN A 120 7.03 11.31 -7.87
C ASN A 120 7.42 10.33 -6.73
N PRO A 121 6.57 10.11 -5.71
CA PRO A 121 6.86 9.19 -4.62
C PRO A 121 6.92 7.72 -5.05
N LEU A 122 6.29 7.33 -6.17
CA LEU A 122 6.26 5.94 -6.66
C LEU A 122 7.47 5.58 -7.52
N SER A 123 8.24 6.57 -7.98
CA SER A 123 9.36 6.32 -8.87
C SER A 123 10.40 5.31 -8.35
N PRO A 124 10.70 5.20 -7.04
CA PRO A 124 11.62 4.18 -6.53
C PRO A 124 11.15 2.75 -6.80
N LEU A 125 9.83 2.49 -6.79
CA LEU A 125 9.26 1.17 -7.06
C LEU A 125 9.47 0.68 -8.50
N ARG A 126 10.00 1.55 -9.38
CA ARG A 126 10.41 1.18 -10.73
C ARG A 126 11.83 0.66 -10.84
N VAL A 127 12.62 0.76 -9.77
CA VAL A 127 13.98 0.21 -9.72
C VAL A 127 13.91 -1.32 -9.76
N GLU A 128 14.69 -1.93 -10.66
CA GLU A 128 14.77 -3.38 -10.86
C GLU A 128 14.99 -4.15 -9.54
N ALA A 129 15.89 -3.67 -8.69
CA ALA A 129 16.21 -4.27 -7.40
C ALA A 129 15.03 -4.33 -6.39
N PHE A 130 13.94 -3.58 -6.63
CA PHE A 130 12.75 -3.59 -5.79
C PHE A 130 11.64 -4.49 -6.33
N ARG A 131 11.90 -5.19 -7.43
CA ARG A 131 10.97 -6.10 -8.09
C ARG A 131 11.45 -7.54 -7.91
N PRO A 132 10.54 -8.53 -7.90
CA PRO A 132 10.95 -9.93 -7.94
C PRO A 132 11.59 -10.26 -9.29
N SER A 133 12.50 -11.23 -9.32
CA SER A 133 13.31 -11.58 -10.50
C SER A 133 12.50 -11.93 -11.76
N PHE A 134 11.30 -12.49 -11.59
CA PHE A 134 10.41 -12.82 -12.72
C PHE A 134 9.67 -11.61 -13.30
N ALA A 135 9.64 -10.48 -12.61
CA ALA A 135 8.99 -9.23 -13.02
C ALA A 135 9.97 -8.04 -13.03
N GLU A 136 11.28 -8.32 -13.05
CA GLU A 136 12.35 -7.33 -12.87
C GLU A 136 12.35 -6.28 -13.99
N THR A 137 12.12 -6.71 -15.24
CA THR A 137 12.14 -5.83 -16.40
C THR A 137 10.89 -5.96 -17.26
N GLN A 138 10.43 -4.82 -17.80
CA GLN A 138 9.29 -4.71 -18.70
C GLN A 138 9.53 -5.45 -20.03
N GLU A 139 10.75 -5.39 -20.56
CA GLU A 139 11.07 -5.92 -21.89
C GLU A 139 11.12 -7.46 -21.92
N GLN A 140 11.32 -8.08 -20.76
CA GLN A 140 11.59 -9.52 -20.66
C GLN A 140 10.41 -10.33 -20.09
N SER A 141 9.44 -9.69 -19.43
CA SER A 141 8.34 -10.38 -18.75
C SER A 141 6.98 -9.68 -18.92
N ALA A 142 5.93 -10.47 -19.09
CA ALA A 142 4.55 -9.96 -19.08
C ALA A 142 4.18 -9.43 -17.69
N GLU A 143 4.74 -10.04 -16.64
CA GLU A 143 4.58 -9.67 -15.24
C GLU A 143 5.15 -8.28 -14.93
N GLY A 144 6.30 -7.95 -15.52
CA GLY A 144 6.90 -6.62 -15.45
C GLY A 144 6.05 -5.56 -16.16
N GLN A 145 5.56 -5.85 -17.37
CA GLN A 145 4.67 -4.95 -18.13
C GLN A 145 3.37 -4.66 -17.39
N MET A 146 2.78 -5.70 -16.79
CA MET A 146 1.58 -5.56 -15.98
C MET A 146 1.83 -4.66 -14.76
N TYR A 147 2.94 -4.85 -14.08
CA TYR A 147 3.32 -4.05 -12.92
C TYR A 147 3.58 -2.58 -13.29
N ASP A 148 4.29 -2.33 -14.39
CA ASP A 148 4.49 -0.97 -14.89
C ASP A 148 3.17 -0.30 -15.25
N SER A 149 2.26 -1.02 -15.91
CA SER A 149 0.92 -0.52 -16.22
C SER A 149 0.10 -0.19 -14.97
N VAL A 150 0.29 -0.94 -13.86
CA VAL A 150 -0.33 -0.65 -12.56
C VAL A 150 0.24 0.64 -11.98
N LEU A 151 1.56 0.81 -11.97
CA LEU A 151 2.20 2.02 -11.48
C LEU A 151 1.77 3.25 -12.30
N ASP A 152 1.67 3.14 -13.63
CA ASP A 152 1.17 4.22 -14.49
C ASP A 152 -0.24 4.69 -14.06
N ARG A 153 -1.16 3.74 -13.82
CA ARG A 153 -2.54 4.07 -13.39
C ARG A 153 -2.57 4.74 -12.03
N ILE A 154 -1.73 4.31 -11.09
CA ILE A 154 -1.65 4.93 -9.76
C ILE A 154 -1.04 6.33 -9.88
N GLU A 155 0.04 6.49 -10.65
CA GLU A 155 0.68 7.79 -10.90
C GLU A 155 -0.26 8.78 -11.59
N ASP A 156 -1.10 8.32 -12.53
CA ASP A 156 -2.15 9.13 -13.15
C ASP A 156 -3.20 9.56 -12.13
N LYS A 157 -3.68 8.63 -11.28
CA LYS A 157 -4.65 8.92 -10.22
C LYS A 157 -4.07 9.91 -9.20
N TRP A 158 -2.80 9.77 -8.84
CA TRP A 158 -2.07 10.64 -7.92
C TRP A 158 -1.62 11.96 -8.54
N ARG A 159 -1.73 12.09 -9.88
CA ARG A 159 -1.22 13.21 -10.69
C ARG A 159 0.30 13.42 -10.52
N THR A 160 1.04 12.32 -10.36
CA THR A 160 2.49 12.32 -10.16
C THR A 160 3.30 11.79 -11.34
N GLY A 161 2.66 11.23 -12.38
CA GLY A 161 3.36 10.59 -13.51
C GLY A 161 4.29 11.51 -14.32
N ASN A 162 4.03 12.83 -14.32
CA ASN A 162 4.88 13.82 -15.00
C ASN A 162 5.91 14.49 -14.07
N LEU A 163 6.03 14.03 -12.82
CA LEU A 163 6.91 14.61 -11.82
C LEU A 163 8.31 13.97 -11.84
N SER A 164 9.28 14.65 -11.22
CA SER A 164 10.67 14.19 -11.21
C SER A 164 10.83 12.91 -10.38
N VAL A 165 11.65 11.99 -10.89
CA VAL A 165 12.03 10.75 -10.22
C VAL A 165 12.90 11.07 -8.99
N ILE A 166 12.57 10.48 -7.84
CA ILE A 166 13.37 10.58 -6.62
C ILE A 166 14.68 9.80 -6.82
N GLY A 167 15.82 10.46 -6.59
CA GLY A 167 17.14 9.87 -6.81
C GLY A 167 17.59 9.85 -8.27
N GLY A 168 16.78 10.38 -9.19
CA GLY A 168 17.11 10.57 -10.60
C GLY A 168 18.14 11.69 -10.79
N GLY A 169 19.42 11.41 -10.52
CA GLY A 169 20.49 12.18 -11.12
C GLY A 169 20.41 11.96 -12.63
N ARG A 170 20.22 13.04 -13.42
CA ARG A 170 20.38 13.01 -14.87
C ARG A 170 21.66 12.23 -15.20
N ARG A 171 21.52 11.10 -15.87
CA ARG A 171 22.61 10.49 -16.63
C ARG A 171 22.58 11.07 -18.03
#